data_AF-A0A356G5K3-F1
#
_entry.id   AF-A0A356G5K3-F1
#
_cell.length_a   1.000
_cell.length_b   1.000
_cell.length_c   1.000
_cell.angle_alpha   90.00
_cell.angle_beta   90.00
_cell.angle_gamma   90.00
#
_symmetry.space_group_name_H-M   'P 1'
#
loop_
_entity.id
_entity.type
_entity.pdbx_description
1 polymer ?
#
loop_
_entity_poly.entity_id
_entity_poly.type
_entity_poly.pdbx_seq_one_letter_code
_entity_poly.pdbx_strand_id
1 'polypeptide(L)'
;VDPARGGRLWVDAPHPGEVLCPLGMHGQSKKLSDLLGEARVPLAERAATPVMHVSPTGSVVWVAPLRADERVRCTSATRWLLELTLVQR
;
A
#
# COMPACT_ATOMS: atom_id res chain seq x y z
N VAL A 1 4.37 -14.65 1.90
CA VAL A 1 3.08 -15.24 1.47
C VAL A 1 3.12 -16.73 1.76
N ASP A 2 2.24 -17.22 2.62
CA ASP A 2 2.14 -18.64 2.98
C ASP A 2 1.87 -19.47 1.71
N PRO A 3 2.78 -20.37 1.29
CA PRO A 3 2.57 -21.20 0.09
C PRO A 3 1.31 -22.07 0.18
N ALA A 4 0.85 -22.41 1.39
CA ALA A 4 -0.30 -23.28 1.63
C ALA A 4 -1.65 -22.56 1.50
N ARG A 5 -1.68 -21.22 1.60
CA ARG A 5 -2.90 -20.41 1.43
C ARG A 5 -2.94 -19.59 0.17
N GLY A 6 -1.82 -19.53 -0.55
CA GLY A 6 -1.71 -18.76 -1.78
C GLY A 6 -1.84 -17.25 -1.55
N GLY A 7 -1.90 -16.53 -2.66
CA GLY A 7 -1.87 -15.07 -2.71
C GLY A 7 -0.60 -14.60 -3.42
N ARG A 8 -0.78 -13.73 -4.41
CA ARG A 8 0.31 -12.97 -5.02
C ARG A 8 0.10 -11.51 -4.67
N LEU A 9 1.20 -10.83 -4.37
CA LEU A 9 1.23 -9.38 -4.29
C LEU A 9 2.06 -8.88 -5.45
N TRP A 10 1.66 -7.74 -5.97
CA TRP A 10 2.44 -6.99 -6.96
C TRP A 10 3.02 -5.77 -6.30
N VAL A 11 4.28 -5.49 -6.62
CA VAL A 11 4.96 -4.27 -6.21
C VAL A 11 5.28 -3.50 -7.49
N ASP A 12 4.92 -2.22 -7.50
CA ASP A 12 5.15 -1.32 -8.62
C ASP A 12 5.52 0.10 -8.12
N ALA A 13 5.83 1.00 -9.05
CA ALA A 13 5.94 2.43 -8.81
C ALA A 13 4.56 3.10 -8.72
N PRO A 14 4.45 4.32 -8.13
CA PRO A 14 3.18 5.04 -8.10
C PRO A 14 2.77 5.51 -9.50
N HIS A 15 1.51 5.28 -9.87
CA HIS A 15 0.92 5.71 -11.12
C HIS A 15 -0.01 6.93 -10.95
N PRO A 16 -0.13 7.80 -11.97
CA PRO A 16 -1.06 8.92 -11.95
C PRO A 16 -2.51 8.47 -11.72
N GLY A 17 -3.21 9.18 -10.84
CA GLY A 17 -4.63 8.92 -10.55
C GLY A 17 -4.88 7.80 -9.54
N GLU A 18 -3.84 7.10 -9.09
CA GLU A 18 -4.00 6.08 -8.06
C GLU A 18 -4.47 6.66 -6.73
N VAL A 19 -5.31 5.89 -6.07
CA VAL A 19 -5.88 6.21 -4.76
C VAL A 19 -5.78 5.02 -3.82
N LEU A 20 -5.68 5.33 -2.53
CA LEU A 20 -5.89 4.39 -1.43
C LEU A 20 -6.89 4.99 -0.44
N CYS A 21 -7.45 4.15 0.43
CA CYS A 21 -8.16 4.59 1.63
C CYS A 21 -7.18 4.52 2.80
N PRO A 22 -6.52 5.60 3.23
CA PRO A 22 -5.46 5.51 4.25
C PRO A 22 -6.01 4.99 5.58
N LEU A 23 -5.31 4.03 6.19
CA LEU A 23 -5.65 3.56 7.54
C LEU A 23 -5.73 4.72 8.53
N GLY A 24 -6.84 4.82 9.27
CA GLY A 24 -7.13 5.90 10.21
C GLY A 24 -7.89 7.09 9.61
N MET A 25 -8.20 7.09 8.30
CA MET A 25 -9.02 8.13 7.65
C MET A 25 -10.49 7.73 7.49
N HIS A 26 -10.99 6.78 8.27
CA HIS A 26 -12.41 6.38 8.29
C HIS A 26 -12.99 6.06 6.89
N GLY A 27 -12.19 5.38 6.06
CA GLY A 27 -12.59 4.97 4.71
C GLY A 27 -12.54 6.07 3.65
N GLN A 28 -12.09 7.29 3.98
CA GLN A 28 -11.89 8.34 2.99
C GLN A 28 -10.75 7.98 2.04
N SER A 29 -10.95 8.25 0.75
CA SER A 29 -9.94 8.03 -0.29
C SER A 29 -8.97 9.22 -0.37
N LYS A 30 -7.70 8.94 -0.67
CA LYS A 30 -6.65 9.92 -0.89
C LYS A 30 -5.83 9.52 -2.12
N LYS A 31 -5.43 10.50 -2.94
CA LYS A 31 -4.51 10.25 -4.05
C LYS A 31 -3.11 9.92 -3.53
N LEU A 32 -2.40 9.05 -4.23
CA LEU A 32 -1.02 8.73 -3.89
C LEU A 32 -0.11 9.96 -4.00
N SER A 33 -0.35 10.84 -4.99
CA SER A 33 0.36 12.12 -5.13
C SER A 33 0.26 13.00 -3.89
N ASP A 34 -0.92 13.05 -3.28
CA ASP A 34 -1.21 13.89 -2.11
C ASP A 34 -0.58 13.26 -0.87
N LEU A 35 -0.69 11.94 -0.70
CA LEU A 35 -0.02 11.19 0.37
C LEU A 35 1.50 11.40 0.35
N LEU A 36 2.13 11.28 -0.83
CA LEU A 36 3.58 11.49 -1.00
C LEU A 36 3.98 12.95 -0.75
N GLY A 37 3.11 13.89 -1.13
CA GLY A 37 3.28 15.31 -0.85
C GLY A 37 3.26 15.62 0.65
N GLU A 38 2.24 15.13 1.35
CA GLU A 38 2.09 15.29 2.80
C GLU A 38 3.24 14.64 3.58
N ALA A 39 3.69 13.46 3.15
CA ALA A 39 4.85 12.77 3.71
C ALA A 39 6.20 13.43 3.36
N ARG A 40 6.19 14.49 2.54
CA ARG A 40 7.38 15.22 2.08
C ARG A 40 8.40 14.34 1.38
N VAL A 41 7.94 13.34 0.63
CA VAL A 41 8.83 12.50 -0.19
C VAL A 41 9.44 13.38 -1.29
N PRO A 42 10.79 13.45 -1.42
CA PRO A 42 11.46 14.20 -2.46
C PRO A 42 10.97 13.78 -3.85
N LEU A 43 10.76 14.75 -4.76
CA LEU A 43 10.19 14.48 -6.08
C LEU A 43 10.98 13.40 -6.85
N ALA A 44 12.32 13.44 -6.76
CA ALA A 44 13.21 12.48 -7.40
C ALA A 44 13.04 11.04 -6.87
N GLU A 45 12.56 10.88 -5.64
CA GLU A 45 12.39 9.57 -4.98
C GLU A 45 10.96 9.02 -5.12
N ARG A 46 9.99 9.86 -5.52
CA ARG A 46 8.58 9.43 -5.64
C ARG A 46 8.40 8.27 -6.60
N ALA A 47 9.08 8.30 -7.74
CA ALA A 47 9.02 7.21 -8.74
C ALA A 47 9.59 5.87 -8.22
N ALA A 48 10.44 5.91 -7.18
CA ALA A 48 10.99 4.73 -6.55
C ALA A 48 10.21 4.29 -5.30
N THR A 49 9.13 4.99 -4.93
CA THR A 49 8.32 4.61 -3.77
C THR A 49 7.59 3.30 -4.04
N PRO A 50 7.80 2.23 -3.26
CA PRO A 50 7.13 0.96 -3.51
C PRO A 50 5.64 1.04 -3.20
N VAL A 51 4.81 0.69 -4.18
CA VAL A 51 3.35 0.57 -4.03
C VAL A 51 2.96 -0.88 -4.20
N MET A 52 2.20 -1.42 -3.26
CA MET A 52 1.73 -2.80 -3.30
C MET A 52 0.28 -2.88 -3.75
N HIS A 53 -0.01 -3.88 -4.58
CA HIS A 53 -1.32 -4.15 -5.15
C HIS A 53 -1.74 -5.60 -4.94
N VAL A 54 -3.06 -5.84 -4.88
CA VAL A 54 -3.65 -7.20 -4.86
C VAL A 54 -3.48 -7.97 -6.18
N SER A 55 -3.26 -7.27 -7.29
CA SER A 55 -3.05 -7.82 -8.64
C SER A 55 -2.35 -6.76 -9.52
N PRO A 56 -1.89 -7.08 -10.75
CA PRO A 56 -1.29 -6.09 -11.65
C PRO A 56 -2.18 -4.89 -11.97
N THR A 57 -3.50 -5.08 -11.90
CA THR A 57 -4.52 -4.03 -12.14
C THR A 57 -5.39 -3.80 -10.91
N GLY A 58 -4.90 -4.23 -9.75
CA GLY A 58 -5.65 -4.27 -8.50
C GLY A 58 -5.50 -2.99 -7.68
N SER A 59 -6.35 -2.87 -6.66
CA SER A 59 -6.25 -1.75 -5.72
C SER A 59 -4.94 -1.76 -4.93
N VAL A 60 -4.46 -0.56 -4.60
CA VAL A 60 -3.38 -0.33 -3.65
C VAL A 60 -3.75 -0.91 -2.28
N VAL A 61 -2.79 -1.59 -1.65
CA VAL A 61 -2.92 -2.13 -0.28
C VAL A 61 -1.90 -1.51 0.69
N TRP A 62 -0.77 -1.03 0.18
CA TRP A 62 0.25 -0.37 0.97
C TRP A 62 1.12 0.53 0.09
N VAL A 63 1.31 1.78 0.50
CA VAL A 63 2.38 2.65 -0.02
C VAL A 63 3.50 2.60 1.00
N ALA A 64 4.60 1.93 0.69
CA ALA A 64 5.68 1.67 1.64
C ALA A 64 6.70 2.82 1.69
N PRO A 65 7.22 3.20 2.87
CA PRO A 65 6.84 2.73 4.21
C PRO A 65 5.64 3.49 4.81
N LEU A 66 4.99 4.36 4.03
CA LEU A 66 4.12 5.42 4.52
C LEU A 66 2.81 4.94 5.15
N ARG A 67 1.97 4.21 4.40
CA ARG A 67 0.58 3.97 4.83
C ARG A 67 -0.10 2.81 4.14
N ALA A 68 -0.71 1.94 4.95
CA ALA A 68 -1.55 0.83 4.48
C ALA A 68 -2.98 1.32 4.14
N ASP A 69 -3.66 0.57 3.28
CA ASP A 69 -5.06 0.78 2.96
C ASP A 69 -5.97 0.21 4.07
N GLU A 70 -6.92 1.00 4.56
CA GLU A 70 -7.90 0.68 5.59
C GLU A 70 -8.73 -0.56 5.25
N ARG A 71 -8.96 -0.83 3.96
CA ARG A 71 -9.77 -1.96 3.49
C ARG A 71 -9.07 -3.31 3.70
N VAL A 72 -7.75 -3.32 3.88
CA VAL A 72 -6.97 -4.55 4.16
C VAL A 72 -6.53 -4.68 5.63
N ARG A 73 -7.07 -3.84 6.52
CA ARG A 73 -6.72 -3.88 7.93
C ARG A 73 -7.11 -5.21 8.60
N CYS A 74 -6.42 -5.53 9.68
CA CYS A 74 -6.86 -6.59 10.58
C CYS A 74 -8.16 -6.17 11.30
N THR A 75 -9.09 -7.10 11.41
CA THR A 75 -10.36 -6.96 12.13
C THR A 75 -10.49 -8.09 13.15
N SER A 76 -11.55 -8.07 13.98
CA SER A 76 -11.87 -9.19 14.87
C SER A 76 -12.15 -10.51 14.14
N ALA A 77 -12.48 -10.46 12.85
CA ALA A 77 -12.69 -11.64 12.01
C ALA A 77 -11.39 -12.14 11.35
N THR A 78 -10.28 -11.40 11.45
CA THR A 78 -9.00 -11.77 10.83
C THR A 78 -8.41 -12.99 11.53
N ARG A 79 -8.27 -14.09 10.79
CA ARG A 79 -7.65 -15.33 11.28
C ARG A 79 -6.18 -15.49 10.88
N TRP A 80 -5.78 -14.78 9.83
CA TRP A 80 -4.44 -14.82 9.26
C TRP A 80 -4.03 -13.42 8.87
N LEU A 81 -2.78 -13.09 9.19
CA LEU A 81 -2.17 -11.82 8.81
C LEU A 81 -0.99 -12.07 7.88
N LEU A 82 -0.73 -11.11 7.00
CA LEU A 82 0.48 -11.04 6.22
C LEU A 82 1.33 -9.91 6.77
N GLU A 83 2.52 -10.25 7.24
CA GLU A 83 3.52 -9.27 7.65
C GLU A 83 4.45 -8.96 6.48
N LEU A 84 4.71 -7.67 6.27
CA LEU A 84 5.56 -7.16 5.20
C LEU A 84 6.52 -6.14 5.79
N THR A 85 7.79 -6.23 5.41
CA THR A 85 8.83 -5.31 5.86
C THR A 85 9.54 -4.77 4.63
N LEU A 86 9.68 -3.44 4.55
CA LEU A 86 10.56 -2.80 3.59
C LEU A 86 11.96 -2.74 4.20
N VAL A 87 12.90 -3.47 3.62
CA VAL A 87 14.31 -3.46 4.03
C VAL A 87 15.09 -2.53 3.11
N GLN A 88 15.81 -1.57 3.68
CA GLN A 88 16.82 -0.81 2.95
C GLN A 88 18.15 -1.59 3.00
N ARG A 89 18.95 -1.50 1.93
CA ARG A 89 20.33 -1.98 1.94
C ARG A 89 21.25 -0.94 2.53
#